data_AF-A0A3M1LMQ5-F1
#
_entry.id   AF-A0A3M1LMQ5-F1
#
_cell.length_a   1.000
_cell.length_b   1.000
_cell.length_c   1.000
_cell.angle_alpha   90.00
_cell.angle_beta   90.00
_cell.angle_gamma   90.00
#
_symmetry.space_group_name_H-M   'P 1'
#
loop_
_entity.id
_entity.type
_entity.pdbx_description
1 polymer ?
#
loop_
_entity_poly.entity_id
_entity_poly.type
_entity_poly.pdbx_seq_one_letter_code
_entity_poly.pdbx_strand_id
1 'polypeptide(L)'
;AFQIEDDILGIWGEAETTGKAASDIAHGKKTLPIVYGLSRSPALRALYQDGQMTPQQEAQARALLEEVGARDYAAEMARQHHAQAMAALERANPVGPAAQALRELAGRLLGRVR
;
A
#
# COMPACT_ATOMS: atom_id res chain seq x y z
N ALA A 1 3.27 -8.14 2.92
CA ALA A 1 2.67 -7.23 3.91
C ALA A 1 3.37 -5.87 3.91
N PHE A 2 4.61 -5.75 4.41
CA PHE A 2 5.32 -4.47 4.59
C PHE A 2 5.27 -3.50 3.39
N GLN A 3 5.71 -3.93 2.20
CA GLN A 3 5.72 -3.06 1.02
C GLN A 3 4.31 -2.61 0.59
N ILE A 4 3.30 -3.47 0.76
CA ILE A 4 1.92 -3.13 0.41
C ILE A 4 1.37 -2.07 1.38
N GLU A 5 1.74 -2.16 2.65
CA GLU A 5 1.40 -1.14 3.65
C GLU A 5 2.13 0.18 3.33
N ASP A 6 3.40 0.15 2.92
CA ASP A 6 4.11 1.33 2.44
C ASP A 6 3.47 1.95 1.20
N ASP A 7 3.00 1.13 0.25
CA ASP A 7 2.27 1.59 -0.94
C ASP A 7 0.92 2.24 -0.56
N ILE A 8 0.22 1.69 0.43
CA ILE A 8 -1.02 2.28 0.97
C ILE A 8 -0.71 3.62 1.63
N LEU A 9 0.31 3.70 2.48
CA LEU A 9 0.71 4.94 3.15
C LEU A 9 1.26 5.97 2.17
N GLY A 10 1.95 5.54 1.11
CA GLY A 10 2.48 6.40 0.05
C GLY A 10 1.39 7.06 -0.80
N ILE A 11 0.20 6.47 -0.84
CA ILE A 11 -0.98 7.11 -1.40
C ILE A 11 -1.75 7.83 -0.29
N TRP A 12 -2.37 7.10 0.65
CA TRP A 12 -3.39 7.58 1.60
C TRP A 12 -2.89 8.04 2.96
N GLY A 13 -1.61 7.89 3.29
CA GLY A 13 -1.06 8.34 4.57
C GLY A 13 -1.14 9.85 4.72
N GLU A 14 -1.32 10.33 5.96
CA GLU A 14 -1.22 11.75 6.24
C GLU A 14 0.22 12.20 6.04
N ALA A 15 0.40 13.34 5.37
CA ALA A 15 1.70 14.00 5.31
C ALA A 15 1.92 14.65 6.68
N GLU A 16 2.47 13.90 7.63
CA GLU A 16 2.86 14.48 8.92
C GLU A 16 3.93 15.54 8.68
N THR A 17 3.50 16.80 8.80
CA THR A 17 4.30 17.99 9.09
C THR A 17 5.33 18.43 8.03
N THR A 18 5.20 19.69 7.61
CA THR A 18 6.22 20.59 7.00
C THR A 18 6.37 20.72 5.48
N GLY A 19 5.70 19.91 4.66
CA GLY A 19 5.69 20.14 3.22
C GLY A 19 5.22 18.91 2.47
N LYS A 20 4.14 19.03 1.68
CA LYS A 20 3.51 17.92 0.94
C LYS A 20 4.58 17.00 0.33
N ALA A 21 4.88 15.87 0.97
CA ALA A 21 5.61 14.82 0.31
C ALA A 21 4.73 14.37 -0.85
N ALA A 22 5.23 14.52 -2.07
CA ALA A 22 4.51 14.12 -3.27
C ALA A 22 4.13 12.63 -3.13
N SER A 23 2.84 12.31 -3.27
CA SER A 23 2.37 10.94 -3.14
C SER A 23 2.98 10.04 -4.22
N ASP A 24 2.82 8.74 -4.06
CA ASP A 24 3.22 7.78 -5.11
C ASP A 24 2.52 8.05 -6.46
N ILE A 25 1.33 8.66 -6.42
CA ILE A 25 0.61 9.12 -7.61
C ILE A 25 1.37 10.25 -8.30
N ALA A 26 1.79 11.28 -7.56
CA ALA A 26 2.52 12.43 -8.11
C ALA A 26 3.86 12.03 -8.76
N HIS A 27 4.50 10.98 -8.25
CA HIS A 27 5.72 10.41 -8.81
C HIS A 27 5.48 9.42 -9.96
N GLY A 28 4.23 9.16 -10.34
CA GLY A 28 3.88 8.20 -11.40
C GLY A 28 4.28 6.76 -11.08
N LYS A 29 4.44 6.41 -9.80
CA LYS A 29 4.78 5.05 -9.40
C LYS A 29 3.64 4.10 -9.76
N LYS A 30 3.99 2.84 -10.00
CA LYS A 30 3.04 1.76 -10.34
C LYS A 30 2.94 0.78 -9.17
N THR A 31 2.57 1.30 -8.00
CA THR A 31 2.36 0.51 -6.78
C THR A 31 1.15 -0.42 -6.94
N LEU A 32 1.01 -1.41 -6.04
CA LEU A 32 -0.08 -2.39 -6.10
C LEU A 32 -1.49 -1.75 -6.26
N PRO A 33 -1.91 -0.79 -5.41
CA PRO A 33 -3.20 -0.12 -5.57
C PRO A 33 -3.35 0.60 -6.92
N ILE A 34 -2.29 1.21 -7.45
CA ILE A 34 -2.31 1.92 -8.73
C ILE A 34 -2.51 0.94 -9.89
N VAL A 35 -1.75 -0.15 -9.93
CA VAL A 35 -1.88 -1.16 -10.99
C VAL A 35 -3.28 -1.79 -10.96
N TYR A 36 -3.80 -2.09 -9.76
CA TYR A 36 -5.16 -2.56 -9.60
C TYR A 36 -6.18 -1.54 -10.15
N GLY A 37 -6.04 -0.26 -9.79
CA GLY A 37 -6.87 0.82 -10.31
C GLY A 37 -6.83 0.95 -11.83
N LEU A 38 -5.63 0.93 -12.41
CA LEU A 38 -5.43 1.04 -13.85
C LEU A 38 -6.08 -0.12 -14.61
N SER A 39 -6.18 -1.30 -14.01
CA SER A 39 -6.89 -2.43 -14.63
C SER A 39 -8.42 -2.22 -14.67
N ARG A 40 -8.99 -1.40 -13.77
CA ARG A 40 -10.44 -1.26 -13.57
C ARG A 40 -11.03 0.09 -14.00
N SER A 41 -10.22 1.14 -14.09
CA SER A 41 -10.69 2.49 -14.43
C SER A 41 -10.05 3.00 -15.73
N PRO A 42 -10.82 3.07 -16.84
CA PRO A 42 -10.38 3.75 -18.06
C PRO A 42 -10.03 5.22 -17.82
N ALA A 43 -10.77 5.91 -16.95
CA ALA A 43 -10.51 7.31 -16.59
C ALA A 43 -9.16 7.47 -15.88
N LEU A 44 -8.82 6.54 -14.98
CA LEU A 44 -7.50 6.54 -14.33
C LEU A 44 -6.38 6.30 -15.34
N ARG A 45 -6.58 5.39 -16.30
CA ARG A 45 -5.60 5.18 -17.38
C ARG A 45 -5.35 6.43 -18.20
N ALA A 46 -6.39 7.20 -18.53
CA ALA A 46 -6.23 8.46 -19.24
C ALA A 46 -5.39 9.46 -18.43
N LEU A 47 -5.65 9.60 -17.12
CA LEU A 47 -4.86 10.49 -16.25
C LEU A 47 -3.36 10.10 -16.23
N TYR A 48 -3.05 8.81 -16.25
CA TYR A 48 -1.67 8.31 -16.22
C TYR A 48 -0.92 8.38 -17.56
N GLN A 49 -1.57 8.80 -18.66
CA GLN A 49 -0.93 8.96 -19.97
C GLN A 49 -0.15 10.28 -20.10
N ASP A 50 -0.54 11.32 -19.36
CA ASP A 50 -0.04 12.69 -19.53
C ASP A 50 1.27 12.98 -18.78
N GLY A 51 1.86 11.98 -18.11
CA GLY A 51 3.13 12.12 -17.39
C GLY A 51 2.94 12.71 -15.98
N GLN A 52 3.53 13.89 -15.73
CA GLN A 52 3.47 14.52 -14.41
C GLN A 52 2.06 15.03 -14.10
N MET A 53 1.50 14.59 -12.97
CA MET A 53 0.17 15.00 -12.54
C MET A 53 0.21 16.33 -11.78
N THR A 54 -0.74 17.20 -12.09
CA THR A 54 -1.06 18.35 -11.23
C THR A 54 -1.68 17.88 -9.90
N PRO A 55 -1.64 18.70 -8.84
CA PRO A 55 -2.28 18.36 -7.56
C PRO A 55 -3.78 18.05 -7.68
N GLN A 56 -4.48 18.66 -8.65
CA GLN A 56 -5.89 18.38 -8.91
C GLN A 56 -6.08 17.00 -9.57
N GLN A 57 -5.24 16.65 -10.55
CA GLN A 57 -5.25 15.32 -11.16
C GLN A 57 -4.84 14.23 -10.15
N GLU A 58 -3.93 14.53 -9.23
CA GLU A 58 -3.58 13.61 -8.14
C GLU A 58 -4.79 13.30 -7.24
N ALA A 59 -5.51 14.34 -6.83
CA ALA A 59 -6.73 14.19 -6.04
C ALA A 59 -7.80 13.39 -6.80
N GLN A 60 -7.95 13.64 -8.10
CA GLN A 60 -8.86 12.88 -8.96
C GLN A 60 -8.45 11.40 -9.10
N ALA A 61 -7.16 11.14 -9.33
CA ALA A 61 -6.63 9.79 -9.41
C ALA A 61 -6.86 9.00 -8.12
N ARG A 62 -6.65 9.64 -6.97
CA ARG A 62 -6.96 9.07 -5.65
C ARG A 62 -8.45 8.75 -5.48
N ALA A 63 -9.34 9.65 -5.90
CA ALA A 63 -10.78 9.38 -5.85
C ALA A 63 -11.19 8.19 -6.72
N LEU A 64 -10.62 8.08 -7.94
CA LEU A 64 -10.85 6.94 -8.83
C LEU A 64 -10.31 5.63 -8.24
N LEU A 65 -9.19 5.67 -7.52
CA LEU A 65 -8.66 4.51 -6.80
C LEU A 65 -9.58 4.06 -5.66
N GLU A 66 -10.20 4.99 -4.94
CA GLU A 66 -11.21 4.66 -3.93
C GLU A 66 -12.47 4.06 -4.58
N GLU A 67 -12.95 4.65 -5.68
CA GLU A 67 -14.15 4.18 -6.39
C GLU A 67 -14.04 2.72 -6.85
N VAL A 68 -12.86 2.30 -7.33
CA VAL A 68 -12.64 0.91 -7.74
C VAL A 68 -12.32 -0.05 -6.59
N GLY A 69 -12.26 0.44 -5.34
CA GLY A 69 -11.89 -0.34 -4.16
C GLY A 69 -10.41 -0.73 -4.09
N ALA A 70 -9.50 0.10 -4.65
CA ALA A 70 -8.08 -0.22 -4.69
C ALA A 70 -7.43 -0.26 -3.30
N ARG A 71 -7.88 0.60 -2.39
CA ARG A 71 -7.41 0.64 -1.01
C ARG A 71 -7.73 -0.66 -0.27
N ASP A 72 -8.99 -1.08 -0.33
CA ASP A 72 -9.47 -2.31 0.31
C ASP A 72 -8.79 -3.55 -0.27
N TYR A 73 -8.63 -3.58 -1.60
CA TYR A 73 -7.89 -4.64 -2.27
C TYR A 73 -6.44 -4.74 -1.76
N ALA A 74 -5.71 -3.62 -1.71
CA ALA A 74 -4.34 -3.61 -1.21
C ALA A 74 -4.28 -4.04 0.26
N ALA A 75 -5.19 -3.56 1.11
CA ALA A 75 -5.26 -3.94 2.52
C ALA A 75 -5.53 -5.44 2.70
N GLU A 76 -6.40 -6.03 1.87
CA GLU A 76 -6.65 -7.47 1.87
C GLU A 76 -5.42 -8.27 1.45
N MET A 77 -4.71 -7.85 0.40
CA MET A 77 -3.45 -8.48 -0.02
C MET A 77 -2.38 -8.40 1.08
N ALA A 78 -2.31 -7.28 1.81
CA ALA A 78 -1.40 -7.15 2.95
C ALA A 78 -1.73 -8.18 4.05
N ARG A 79 -3.01 -8.31 4.43
CA ARG A 79 -3.51 -9.29 5.41
C ARG A 79 -3.21 -10.72 4.98
N GLN A 80 -3.48 -11.07 3.72
CA GLN A 80 -3.22 -12.41 3.20
C GLN A 80 -1.75 -12.80 3.28
N HIS A 81 -0.85 -11.91 2.85
CA HIS A 81 0.58 -12.15 2.96
C HIS A 81 1.08 -12.22 4.40
N HIS A 82 0.50 -11.44 5.31
CA HIS A 82 0.81 -11.53 6.73
C HIS A 82 0.37 -12.90 7.30
N ALA A 83 -0.85 -13.33 7.02
CA ALA A 83 -1.36 -14.64 7.45
C ALA A 83 -0.49 -15.79 6.93
N GLN A 84 -0.04 -15.72 5.67
CA GLN A 84 0.89 -16.69 5.09
C GLN A 84 2.23 -16.72 5.84
N ALA A 85 2.77 -15.56 6.21
CA ALA A 85 4.03 -15.45 6.96
C ALA A 85 3.89 -16.04 8.37
N MET A 86 2.79 -15.76 9.07
CA MET A 86 2.49 -16.32 10.39
C MET A 86 2.36 -17.85 10.32
N ALA A 87 1.60 -18.37 9.35
CA ALA A 87 1.47 -19.81 9.16
C ALA A 87 2.81 -20.49 8.81
N ALA A 88 3.69 -19.82 8.06
CA ALA A 88 5.03 -20.34 7.78
C ALA A 88 5.90 -20.37 9.05
N LEU A 89 5.80 -19.34 9.89
CA LEU A 89 6.53 -19.26 11.16
C LEU A 89 6.05 -20.32 12.16
N GLU A 90 4.75 -20.59 12.21
CA GLU A 90 4.17 -21.69 12.99
C GLU A 90 4.71 -23.05 12.53
N ARG A 91 4.68 -23.32 11.23
CA ARG A 91 5.21 -24.57 10.67
C ARG A 91 6.69 -24.77 10.92
N ALA A 92 7.49 -23.70 10.88
CA ALA A 92 8.91 -23.76 11.18
C ALA A 92 9.21 -24.07 12.65
N ASN A 93 8.23 -23.87 13.54
CA ASN A 93 8.30 -24.11 14.99
C ASN A 93 9.60 -23.62 15.66
N PRO A 94 10.03 -22.36 15.44
CA PRO A 94 11.25 -21.86 16.05
C PRO A 94 11.06 -21.63 17.56
N VAL A 95 12.13 -21.83 18.32
CA VAL A 95 12.18 -21.71 19.78
C VAL A 95 13.19 -20.67 20.23
N GLY A 96 13.02 -20.16 21.45
CA GLY A 96 13.93 -19.20 22.07
C GLY A 96 13.69 -17.74 21.66
N PRO A 97 14.56 -16.81 22.11
CA PRO A 97 14.34 -15.36 21.99
C PRO A 97 14.22 -14.86 20.55
N ALA A 98 14.97 -15.45 19.61
CA ALA A 98 14.90 -15.08 18.20
C ALA A 98 13.52 -15.39 17.58
N ALA A 99 12.89 -16.49 18.01
CA ALA A 99 11.55 -16.87 17.56
C ALA A 99 10.49 -15.86 18.03
N GLN A 100 10.61 -15.37 19.26
CA GLN A 100 9.74 -14.34 19.79
C GLN A 100 9.92 -13.02 19.03
N ALA A 101 11.17 -12.59 18.83
CA ALA A 101 11.47 -11.38 18.07
C ALA A 101 10.92 -11.40 16.64
N LEU A 102 10.98 -12.56 15.96
CA LEU A 102 10.39 -12.73 14.63
C LEU A 102 8.85 -12.64 14.64
N ARG A 103 8.18 -13.24 15.63
CA ARG A 103 6.72 -13.12 15.79
C ARG A 103 6.30 -11.67 16.03
N GLU A 104 6.99 -10.98 16.92
CA GLU A 104 6.73 -9.57 17.25
C GLU A 104 6.99 -8.66 16.03
N LEU A 105 8.08 -8.90 15.29
CA LEU A 105 8.35 -8.16 14.06
C LEU A 105 7.24 -8.38 13.04
N ALA A 106 6.88 -9.64 12.76
CA ALA A 106 5.83 -9.97 11.79
C ALA A 106 4.47 -9.37 12.18
N GLY A 107 4.12 -9.42 13.48
CA GLY A 107 2.90 -8.84 14.05
C GLY A 107 2.76 -7.33 13.85
N ARG A 108 3.88 -6.59 13.83
CA ARG A 108 3.90 -5.14 13.63
C ARG A 108 3.83 -4.70 12.16
N LEU A 109 3.80 -5.65 11.22
CA LEU A 109 3.83 -5.32 9.79
C LEU A 109 2.48 -4.87 9.23
N LEU A 110 1.35 -5.17 9.90
CA LEU A 110 0.02 -4.71 9.51
C LEU A 110 -0.40 -3.46 10.28
N GLY A 111 -1.20 -2.60 9.65
CA GLY A 111 -1.76 -1.43 10.32
C GLY A 111 -0.69 -0.40 10.69
N ARG A 112 0.31 -0.25 9.83
CA ARG A 112 1.43 0.65 10.09
C ARG A 112 0.96 2.10 10.02
N VAL A 113 1.41 2.90 10.97
CA VAL A 113 1.32 4.37 10.93
C VAL A 113 2.73 4.87 10.62
N ARG A 114 2.84 5.91 9.79
CA ARG A 114 4.13 6.53 9.48
C ARG A 114 4.68 7.29 10.67
#